data_AF-A0A7C1YI46-F1
#
_entry.id   AF-A0A7C1YI46-F1
#
_cell.length_a   1.000
_cell.length_b   1.000
_cell.length_c   1.000
_cell.angle_alpha   90.00
_cell.angle_beta   90.00
_cell.angle_gamma   90.00
#
_symmetry.space_group_name_H-M   'P 1'
#
loop_
_entity.id
_entity.type
_entity.pdbx_description
1 polymer ?
#
loop_
_entity_poly.entity_id
_entity_poly.type
_entity_poly.pdbx_seq_one_letter_code
_entity_poly.pdbx_strand_id
1 'polypeptide(L)' 'MSKISVLFVCMGNICRSPTAEGAFRHLVRQQALDQHIKTASAGTHAYHTGERPDRRAQQTAISHGLDISDLRARKVKA' A
#
# COMPACT_ATOMS: atom_id res chain seq x y z
N MET A 1 -1.52 23.69 4.36
CA MET A 1 -0.79 23.22 3.16
C MET A 1 -1.39 21.88 2.72
N SER A 2 -1.57 21.66 1.42
CA SER A 2 -2.05 20.36 0.93
C SER A 2 -0.93 19.32 1.04
N LYS A 3 -1.29 18.11 1.47
CA LYS A 3 -0.35 16.98 1.52
C LYS A 3 -0.09 16.45 0.11
N ILE A 4 1.14 16.07 -0.19
CA ILE A 4 1.48 15.30 -1.40
C ILE A 4 0.85 13.92 -1.27
N SER A 5 0.15 13.47 -2.30
CA SER A 5 -0.52 12.17 -2.32
C SER A 5 0.15 11.23 -3.32
N VAL A 6 0.54 10.05 -2.86
CA VAL A 6 1.17 9.01 -3.69
C VAL A 6 0.24 7.80 -3.76
N LEU A 7 -0.09 7.38 -4.99
CA LEU A 7 -0.92 6.20 -5.26
C LEU A 7 -0.11 5.13 -6.00
N PHE A 8 0.08 3.97 -5.38
CA PHE A 8 0.68 2.81 -6.03
C PHE A 8 -0.40 1.97 -6.72
N VAL A 9 -0.22 1.68 -8.01
CA VAL A 9 -1.20 0.92 -8.80
C VAL A 9 -0.57 -0.36 -9.34
N CYS A 10 -1.26 -1.48 -9.16
CA CYS A 10 -0.95 -2.72 -9.87
C CYS A 10 -2.24 -3.35 -10.41
N MET A 11 -2.21 -4.60 -10.85
CA MET A 11 -3.41 -5.24 -11.41
C MET A 11 -4.50 -5.54 -10.36
N GLY A 12 -4.15 -6.30 -9.30
CA GLY A 12 -5.14 -6.85 -8.34
C GLY A 12 -5.12 -6.23 -6.95
N ASN A 13 -4.18 -5.31 -6.66
CA ASN A 13 -4.01 -4.68 -5.34
C ASN A 13 -3.81 -5.63 -4.14
N ILE A 14 -3.26 -6.82 -4.37
CA ILE A 14 -2.98 -7.79 -3.29
C ILE A 14 -1.49 -8.14 -3.13
N CYS A 15 -0.65 -7.94 -4.16
CA CYS A 15 0.78 -8.25 -4.06
C CYS A 15 1.65 -6.99 -4.15
N ARG A 16 1.86 -6.49 -5.37
CA ARG A 16 2.86 -5.43 -5.65
C ARG A 16 2.55 -4.09 -5.00
N SER A 17 1.34 -3.53 -5.24
CA SER A 17 1.01 -2.19 -4.77
C SER A 17 0.84 -2.07 -3.25
N PRO A 18 0.28 -3.06 -2.52
CA PRO A 18 0.30 -3.03 -1.04
C PRO A 18 1.70 -3.13 -0.46
N THR A 19 2.59 -3.96 -1.03
CA THR A 19 3.98 -4.04 -0.58
C THR A 19 4.70 -2.71 -0.79
N ALA A 20 4.51 -2.07 -1.94
CA ALA A 20 5.08 -0.74 -2.23
C ALA A 20 4.55 0.33 -1.27
N GLU A 21 3.24 0.35 -1.00
CA GLU A 21 2.65 1.25 -0.02
C GLU A 21 3.23 1.04 1.38
N GLY A 22 3.34 -0.21 1.84
CA GLY A 22 3.90 -0.55 3.14
C GLY A 22 5.34 -0.08 3.31
N ALA A 23 6.19 -0.39 2.32
CA ALA A 23 7.60 0.02 2.32
C ALA A 23 7.75 1.54 2.26
N PHE A 24 7.01 2.22 1.37
CA PHE A 24 7.09 3.67 1.25
C PHE A 24 6.54 4.40 2.49
N ARG A 25 5.43 3.91 3.07
CA ARG A 25 4.87 4.40 4.34
C ARG A 25 5.88 4.31 5.48
N HIS A 26 6.67 3.25 5.53
CA HIS A 26 7.73 3.10 6.51
C HIS A 26 8.84 4.14 6.32
N LEU A 27 9.33 4.32 5.09
CA LEU A 27 10.35 5.32 4.76
C LEU A 27 9.88 6.76 5.07
N VAL A 28 8.64 7.10 4.72
CA VAL A 28 8.04 8.41 5.04
C VAL A 28 8.07 8.70 6.54
N ARG A 29 7.71 7.70 7.37
CA ARG A 29 7.75 7.84 8.84
C ARG A 29 9.18 7.95 9.37
N GLN A 30 10.12 7.17 8.84
CA GLN A 30 11.54 7.25 9.23
C GLN A 30 12.14 8.64 8.96
N GLN A 31 11.64 9.34 7.92
CA GLN A 31 12.08 10.69 7.57
C GLN A 31 11.22 11.80 8.19
N ALA A 32 10.28 11.47 9.09
CA ALA A 32 9.35 12.43 9.71
C ALA A 32 8.52 13.26 8.69
N LEU A 33 8.15 12.65 7.57
CA LEU A 33 7.39 13.31 6.48
C LEU A 33 5.89 12.96 6.47
N ASP A 34 5.38 12.25 7.49
CA ASP A 34 3.98 11.80 7.58
C ASP A 34 2.96 12.96 7.67
N GLN A 35 3.41 14.12 8.12
CA GLN A 35 2.61 15.34 8.08
C GLN A 35 2.47 15.92 6.67
N HIS A 36 3.36 15.57 5.74
CA HIS A 36 3.42 16.13 4.40
C HIS A 36 2.98 15.15 3.30
N ILE A 37 3.09 13.85 3.54
CA ILE A 37 2.85 12.81 2.53
C ILE A 37 1.74 11.86 2.98
N LYS A 38 0.79 11.59 2.09
CA LYS A 38 -0.21 10.54 2.24
C LYS A 38 0.01 9.46 1.20
N THR A 39 -0.14 8.20 1.62
CA THR A 39 0.05 7.02 0.77
C THR A 39 -1.28 6.29 0.57
N ALA A 40 -1.42 5.64 -0.58
CA ALA A 40 -2.47 4.68 -0.83
C ALA A 40 -2.02 3.69 -1.92
N SER A 41 -2.70 2.56 -2.02
CA SER A 41 -2.60 1.63 -3.15
C SER A 41 -3.97 1.32 -3.74
N ALA A 42 -3.97 0.89 -5.00
CA ALA A 42 -5.16 0.44 -5.73
C ALA A 42 -4.80 -0.59 -6.82
N GLY A 43 -5.84 -1.20 -7.39
CA GLY A 43 -5.79 -2.17 -8.48
C GLY A 43 -6.51 -1.64 -9.71
N THR A 44 -6.05 -1.99 -10.91
CA THR A 44 -6.81 -1.71 -12.14
C THR A 44 -8.06 -2.58 -12.25
N HIS A 45 -8.02 -3.78 -11.68
CA HIS A 45 -9.16 -4.70 -11.56
C HIS A 45 -9.73 -4.72 -10.13
N ALA A 46 -10.94 -5.26 -10.00
CA ALA A 46 -11.72 -5.28 -8.76
C ALA A 46 -11.92 -6.67 -8.15
N TYR A 47 -11.23 -7.71 -8.66
CA TYR A 47 -11.44 -9.10 -8.26
C TYR A 47 -11.25 -9.36 -6.76
N HIS A 48 -10.39 -8.58 -6.10
CA HIS A 48 -10.02 -8.77 -4.69
C HIS A 48 -10.54 -7.66 -3.78
N THR A 49 -11.56 -6.90 -4.19
CA THR A 49 -11.99 -5.72 -3.43
C THR A 49 -12.37 -6.09 -1.98
N GLY A 50 -11.76 -5.41 -1.00
CA GLY A 50 -11.96 -5.67 0.43
C GLY A 50 -11.09 -6.80 1.00
N GLU A 51 -10.34 -7.53 0.17
CA GLU A 51 -9.41 -8.55 0.64
C GLU A 51 -8.15 -7.93 1.23
N ARG A 52 -7.49 -8.66 2.13
CA ARG A 52 -6.15 -8.34 2.61
C ARG A 52 -5.12 -8.59 1.50
N PRO A 53 -3.89 -8.05 1.60
CA PRO A 53 -2.80 -8.44 0.71
C PRO A 53 -2.60 -9.96 0.71
N ASP A 54 -2.06 -10.50 -0.38
CA ASP A 54 -1.72 -11.92 -0.52
C ASP A 54 -0.82 -12.35 0.64
N ARG A 55 -1.06 -13.56 1.17
CA ARG A 55 -0.32 -14.09 2.32
C ARG A 55 1.20 -14.09 2.09
N ARG A 56 1.68 -14.36 0.88
CA ARG A 56 3.10 -14.34 0.53
C ARG A 56 3.66 -12.93 0.59
N ALA A 57 2.89 -11.95 0.09
CA ALA A 57 3.28 -10.54 0.17
C ALA A 57 3.36 -10.05 1.63
N GLN A 58 2.41 -10.47 2.48
CA GLN A 58 2.46 -10.20 3.91
C GLN A 58 3.70 -10.84 4.56
N GLN A 59 4.00 -12.10 4.26
CA GLN A 59 5.18 -12.80 4.80
C GLN A 59 6.48 -12.12 4.40
N THR A 60 6.62 -11.72 3.13
CA THR A 60 7.78 -10.95 2.68
C THR A 60 7.86 -9.59 3.38
N ALA A 61 6.74 -8.87 3.54
CA ALA A 61 6.77 -7.59 4.25
C ALA A 61 7.23 -7.78 5.71
N ILE A 62 6.70 -8.80 6.40
CA ILE A 62 7.06 -9.11 7.79
C ILE A 62 8.55 -9.47 7.92
N SER A 63 9.13 -10.21 6.97
CA SER A 63 10.57 -10.52 6.99
C SER A 63 11.46 -9.28 6.85
N HIS A 64 10.89 -8.15 6.40
CA HIS A 64 11.55 -6.84 6.35
C HIS A 64 11.09 -5.88 7.47
N GLY A 65 10.38 -6.37 8.49
CA GLY A 65 9.92 -5.55 9.62
C GLY A 65 8.71 -4.66 9.29
N LEU A 66 7.96 -4.99 8.24
CA LEU A 66 6.79 -4.23 7.77
C LEU A 66 5.51 -5.06 7.96
N ASP A 67 4.47 -4.45 8.51
CA ASP A 67 3.12 -5.01 8.49
C ASP A 67 2.26 -4.26 7.44
N ILE A 68 1.69 -5.04 6.52
CA ILE A 68 0.77 -4.57 5.47
C ILE A 68 -0.62 -5.22 5.59
N SER A 69 -0.86 -6.00 6.64
CA SER A 69 -2.13 -6.73 6.85
C SER A 69 -3.32 -5.80 7.12
N ASP A 70 -3.07 -4.53 7.43
CA ASP A 70 -4.06 -3.47 7.58
C ASP A 70 -4.61 -2.98 6.23
N LEU A 71 -3.87 -3.15 5.14
CA LEU A 71 -4.28 -2.69 3.81
C LEU A 71 -5.44 -3.52 3.26
N ARG A 72 -6.25 -2.90 2.40
CA ARG A 72 -7.40 -3.55 1.74
C ARG A 72 -7.39 -3.25 0.26
N ALA A 73 -7.53 -4.30 -0.54
CA ALA A 73 -7.57 -4.19 -1.97
C ALA A 73 -8.78 -3.37 -2.43
N ARG A 74 -8.59 -2.49 -3.41
CA ARG A 74 -9.65 -1.67 -4.00
C ARG A 74 -9.36 -1.36 -5.46
N LYS A 75 -10.40 -1.12 -6.25
CA LYS A 75 -10.25 -0.63 -7.63
C LYS A 75 -9.87 0.84 -7.65
N VAL A 76 -8.97 1.22 -8.56
CA VAL A 76 -8.74 2.62 -8.92
C VAL A 76 -10.02 3.21 -9.51
N LYS A 77 -10.29 4.47 -9.19
CA LYS A 77 -11.42 5.24 -9.70
C LYS A 77 -10.88 6.48 -10.40
N ALA A 78 -11.58 6.92 -11.45
CA ALA A 78 -11.38 8.23 -12.05
C ALA A 78 -11.93 9.32 -11.14
#